data_AF-A0A938W869-F1
#
_entry.id   AF-A0A938W869-F1
#
_cell.length_a   1.000
_cell.length_b   1.000
_cell.length_c   1.000
_cell.angle_alpha   90.00
_cell.angle_beta   90.00
_cell.angle_gamma   90.00
#
_symmetry.space_group_name_H-M   'P 1'
#
loop_
_entity.id
_entity.type
_entity.pdbx_description
1 polymer ?
#
loop_
_entity_poly.entity_id
_entity_poly.type
_entity_poly.pdbx_seq_one_letter_code
_entity_poly.pdbx_strand_id
1 'polypeptide(L)' 'MADLVMVGAGPQALTLSCLLLQKRSRLQRRLRIVDPSGRWLSRWQRQMKRYEIPWLRSPSPHHL' A
#
# COMPACT_ATOMS: atom_id res chain seq x y z
N MET A 1 22.71 3.44 -5.54
CA MET A 1 21.68 2.88 -6.47
C MET A 1 20.58 2.23 -5.65
N ALA A 2 19.36 2.22 -6.17
CA ALA A 2 18.26 1.47 -5.57
C ALA A 2 18.35 0.01 -6.01
N ASP A 3 18.16 -0.92 -5.08
CA ASP A 3 18.16 -2.37 -5.37
C ASP A 3 16.76 -2.85 -5.79
N LEU A 4 15.73 -2.10 -5.40
CA LEU A 4 14.33 -2.41 -5.69
C LEU A 4 13.54 -1.13 -5.92
N VAL A 5 12.87 -1.08 -7.07
CA VAL A 5 11.94 -0.01 -7.42
C VAL A 5 10.55 -0.60 -7.55
N MET A 6 9.59 0.01 -6.85
CA MET A 6 8.17 -0.35 -6.92
C MET A 6 7.40 0.77 -7.61
N VAL A 7 6.64 0.40 -8.65
CA VAL A 7 5.77 1.32 -9.38
C VAL A 7 4.36 1.21 -8.80
N GLY A 8 3.85 2.32 -8.28
CA GLY A 8 2.58 2.43 -7.59
C GLY A 8 2.71 2.38 -6.07
N ALA A 9 1.95 3.23 -5.40
CA ALA A 9 1.88 3.37 -3.94
C ALA A 9 0.51 2.90 -3.39
N GLY A 10 -0.03 1.81 -3.96
CA GLY A 10 -1.30 1.19 -3.55
C GLY A 10 -1.18 0.25 -2.34
N PRO A 11 -2.28 -0.41 -1.93
CA PRO A 11 -2.29 -1.32 -0.77
C PRO A 11 -1.25 -2.43 -0.86
N GLN A 12 -1.12 -3.09 -2.02
CA GLN A 12 -0.17 -4.16 -2.24
C GLN A 12 1.28 -3.67 -2.07
N ALA A 13 1.57 -2.49 -2.62
CA ALA A 13 2.88 -1.87 -2.50
C ALA A 13 3.19 -1.50 -1.04
N LEU A 14 2.21 -0.94 -0.33
CA LEU A 14 2.37 -0.60 1.08
C LEU A 14 2.64 -1.86 1.91
N THR A 15 1.84 -2.91 1.76
CA THR A 15 2.02 -4.19 2.47
C THR A 15 3.39 -4.80 2.20
N LEU A 16 3.79 -4.89 0.93
CA LEU A 16 5.10 -5.44 0.57
C LEU A 16 6.24 -4.59 1.15
N SER A 17 6.14 -3.26 1.09
CA SER A 17 7.16 -2.38 1.64
C SER A 17 7.32 -2.57 3.15
N CYS A 18 6.21 -2.68 3.91
CA CYS A 18 6.26 -2.99 5.34
C CYS A 18 6.93 -4.33 5.61
N LEU A 19 6.55 -5.39 4.88
CA LEU A 19 7.13 -6.73 5.04
C LEU A 19 8.63 -6.75 4.73
N LEU A 20 9.05 -6.04 3.67
CA LEU A 20 10.46 -5.93 3.30
C LEU A 20 11.26 -5.14 4.34
N LEU A 21 10.72 -4.04 4.86
CA LEU A 21 11.40 -3.26 5.90
C LEU A 21 11.50 -4.03 7.21
N GLN A 22 10.50 -4.83 7.57
CA GLN A 22 10.53 -5.71 8.74
C GLN A 22 11.56 -6.85 8.59
N LYS A 23 11.55 -7.56 7.46
CA LYS A 23 12.42 -8.74 7.26
C LYS A 23 13.83 -8.39 6.81
N ARG A 24 14.02 -7.23 6.17
CA ARG A 24 15.28 -6.80 5.55
C ARG A 24 15.45 -5.29 5.70
N SER A 25 15.63 -4.82 6.93
CA SER A 25 15.81 -3.39 7.26
C SER A 25 16.90 -2.68 6.43
N ARG A 26 17.93 -3.40 5.98
CA ARG A 26 18.98 -2.90 5.07
C ARG A 26 18.42 -2.34 3.75
N LEU A 27 17.23 -2.77 3.33
CA LEU A 27 16.56 -2.29 2.13
C LEU A 27 15.94 -0.90 2.30
N GLN A 28 15.84 -0.35 3.51
CA GLN A 28 15.23 0.97 3.74
C GLN A 28 15.82 2.08 2.86
N ARG A 29 17.15 2.08 2.69
CA ARG A 29 17.85 3.08 1.85
C ARG A 29 17.95 2.69 0.37
N ARG A 30 17.49 1.49 0.02
CA ARG A 30 17.62 0.88 -1.31
C ARG A 30 16.27 0.61 -1.99
N LEU A 31 15.17 0.76 -1.26
CA LEU A 31 13.80 0.70 -1.75
C LEU A 31 13.37 2.08 -2.22
N ARG A 32 12.89 2.16 -3.46
CA ARG A 32 12.25 3.37 -4.02
C ARG A 32 10.83 3.03 -4.45
N ILE A 33 9.90 3.91 -4.12
CA ILE A 33 8.51 3.83 -4.58
C ILE A 33 8.26 5.02 -5.49
N VAL A 34 7.72 4.76 -6.68
CA VAL A 34 7.38 5.76 -7.67
C VAL A 34 5.88 5.71 -7.91
N ASP A 35 5.18 6.79 -7.58
CA ASP A 35 3.75 6.93 -7.84
C ASP A 35 3.45 8.37 -8.29
N PRO A 36 2.68 8.58 -9.37
CA PRO A 36 2.37 9.91 -9.89
C PRO A 36 1.60 10.80 -8.90
N SER A 37 0.93 10.23 -7.90
CA SER A 37 0.20 11.00 -6.90
C SER A 37 1.08 11.59 -5.80
N GLY A 38 2.34 11.13 -5.68
CA GLY A 38 3.26 11.52 -4.62
C GLY A 38 2.83 11.13 -3.19
N ARG A 39 1.71 10.42 -3.03
CA ARG A 39 1.14 10.05 -1.72
C ARG A 39 0.64 8.62 -1.72
N TRP A 40 1.00 7.87 -0.68
CA TRP A 40 0.47 6.53 -0.43
C TRP A 40 -1.04 6.49 -0.48
N LEU A 41 -1.57 5.42 -1.07
CA LEU A 41 -3.00 5.09 -1.09
C LEU A 41 -3.90 6.14 -1.76
N SER A 42 -3.36 7.08 -2.56
CA SER A 42 -4.17 8.16 -3.16
C SER A 42 -5.33 7.64 -4.01
N ARG A 43 -5.06 6.68 -4.91
CA ARG A 43 -6.12 6.05 -5.72
C ARG A 43 -7.09 5.26 -4.85
N TRP A 44 -6.57 4.54 -3.86
CA TRP A 44 -7.39 3.77 -2.92
C TRP A 44 -8.38 4.65 -2.16
N GLN A 45 -7.91 5.72 -1.51
CA GLN A 45 -8.74 6.67 -0.79
C GLN A 45 -9.79 7.33 -1.69
N ARG A 46 -9.40 7.72 -2.91
CA ARG A 46 -10.34 8.28 -3.90
C ARG A 46 -11.45 7.28 -4.27
N GLN A 47 -11.11 6.00 -4.46
CA GLN A 47 -12.09 4.97 -4.78
C GLN A 47 -12.99 4.67 -3.57
N MET A 48 -12.44 4.55 -2.36
CA MET A 48 -13.22 4.37 -1.13
C MET A 48 -14.25 5.50 -0.95
N LYS A 49 -13.83 6.75 -1.16
CA LYS A 49 -14.73 7.90 -1.14
C LYS A 49 -15.79 7.84 -2.25
N ARG A 50 -15.38 7.49 -3.48
CA ARG A 50 -16.29 7.40 -4.63
C ARG A 50 -17.36 6.34 -4.48
N TYR A 51 -17.03 5.21 -3.85
CA TYR A 51 -17.96 4.10 -3.62
C TYR A 51 -18.65 4.17 -2.25
N GLU A 52 -18.46 5.28 -1.51
CA GLU A 52 -19.05 5.46 -0.18
C GLU A 52 -18.74 4.28 0.76
N ILE A 53 -17.50 3.80 0.71
CA ILE A 53 -16.99 2.74 1.58
C ILE A 53 -16.26 3.42 2.75
N PRO A 54 -16.89 3.59 3.92
CA PRO A 54 -16.27 4.28 5.05
C PRO A 54 -15.19 3.44 5.74
N TRP A 55 -15.30 2.11 5.70
CA TRP A 55 -14.30 1.18 6.22
C TRP A 55 -14.31 -0.12 5.41
N LEU A 56 -13.21 -0.86 5.48
CA LEU A 56 -13.17 -2.22 4.94
C LEU A 56 -14.08 -3.12 5.79
N ARG A 57 -15.02 -3.80 5.14
CA ARG A 57 -15.80 -4.85 5.79
C ARG A 57 -14.93 -6.09 5.89
N SER A 58 -14.90 -6.75 7.05
CA SER A 58 -14.29 -8.06 7.14
C SER A 58 -15.01 -9.01 6.18
N PRO A 59 -14.31 -10.00 5.61
CA PRO A 59 -14.94 -11.00 4.74
C PRO A 59 -15.84 -11.97 5.51
N SER A 60 -16.22 -11.71 6.77
CA SER A 60 -17.10 -12.56 7.57
C SER A 60 -18.56 -12.12 7.44
N PRO A 61 -19.40 -12.81 6.65
CA PRO A 61 -20.84 -12.59 6.62
C PRO A 61 -21.55 -13.32 7.78
N HIS A 62 -20.81 -14.00 8.66
CA HIS A 62 -21.34 -14.89 9.68
C HIS A 62 -21.32 -14.24 11.07
N HIS A 63 -22.17 -13.25 11.25
CA HIS A 63 -22.81 -12.99 12.54
C HIS A 63 -24.32 -13.06 12.27
N LEU A 64 -24.82 -14.29 12.12
CA LEU A 64 -26.24 -14.60 12.37
C LEU A 64 -26.41 -14.79 13.87
#